data_AF-A0A1H1CGE8-F1
#
_entry.id   AF-A0A1H1CGE8-F1
#
_cell.length_a   1.000
_cell.length_b   1.000
_cell.length_c   1.000
_cell.angle_alpha   90.00
_cell.angle_beta   90.00
_cell.angle_gamma   90.00
#
_symmetry.space_group_name_H-M   'P 1'
#
loop_
_entity.id
_entity.type
_entity.pdbx_description
1 polymer ?
#
loop_
_entity_poly.entity_id
_entity_poly.type
_entity_poly.pdbx_seq_one_letter_code
_entity_poly.pdbx_strand_id
1 'polypeptide(L)'
;MYLVDLGRVVSDADTQGDVFNATDGIWSAIYERMNPTETLWVVAPNAYRDGCMWPVAMAVSDYAREESGLILKNTITVHRWEDRDGDMESAYDEILFFVKDKRNYQFHKDDIRVAHVYEGNEWGGKREEGNSAYHDTKVRRYNPDGKDPGNVWLDEDRTQTDNQEVDEVEPIPLHEALRRCVLVGSDEGETVCTLWADDIDDVVTGEERVIEQLDATALREEVNE
;
A
#
# COMPACT_ATOMS: atom_id res chain seq x y z
N MET A 1 -3.24 4.43 13.21
CA MET A 1 -2.85 3.64 12.00
C MET A 1 -1.59 2.85 12.30
N TYR A 2 -1.42 1.67 11.69
CA TYR A 2 -0.21 0.86 11.81
C TYR A 2 0.50 0.70 10.46
N LEU A 3 1.83 0.76 10.47
CA LEU A 3 2.68 0.57 9.29
C LEU A 3 3.87 -0.31 9.65
N VAL A 4 4.01 -1.44 8.94
CA VAL A 4 5.09 -2.41 9.14
C VAL A 4 5.89 -2.51 7.85
N ASP A 5 7.21 -2.35 7.93
CA ASP A 5 8.09 -2.56 6.80
C ASP A 5 8.91 -3.84 6.96
N LEU A 6 8.60 -4.86 6.15
CA LEU A 6 9.33 -6.12 6.16
C LEU A 6 10.58 -6.10 5.28
N GLY A 7 10.91 -5.00 4.61
CA GLY A 7 12.03 -4.94 3.67
C GLY A 7 13.35 -5.41 4.28
N ARG A 8 13.67 -4.93 5.48
CA ARG A 8 14.86 -5.36 6.20
C ARG A 8 14.76 -6.81 6.69
N VAL A 9 13.59 -7.21 7.21
CA VAL A 9 13.33 -8.58 7.69
C VAL A 9 13.52 -9.59 6.56
N VAL A 10 13.00 -9.29 5.37
CA VAL A 10 13.14 -10.12 4.17
C VAL A 10 14.59 -10.12 3.68
N SER A 11 15.25 -8.96 3.69
CA SER A 11 16.66 -8.85 3.30
C SER A 11 17.57 -9.72 4.18
N ASP A 12 17.38 -9.67 5.50
CA ASP A 12 18.23 -10.32 6.49
C ASP A 12 17.91 -11.82 6.70
N ALA A 13 16.74 -12.29 6.27
CA ALA A 13 16.32 -13.69 6.40
C ALA A 13 17.12 -14.63 5.48
N ASP A 14 17.42 -15.86 5.89
CA ASP A 14 18.03 -16.89 5.02
C ASP A 14 16.98 -17.76 4.32
N THR A 15 15.78 -17.83 4.88
CA THR A 15 14.63 -18.57 4.36
C THR A 15 13.34 -17.79 4.57
N GLN A 16 12.30 -18.14 3.82
CA GLN A 16 10.95 -17.61 4.08
C GLN A 16 10.45 -17.93 5.49
N GLY A 17 10.88 -19.06 6.08
CA GLY A 17 10.53 -19.42 7.46
C GLY A 17 11.12 -18.47 8.49
N ASP A 18 12.29 -17.89 8.22
CA ASP A 18 12.91 -16.90 9.12
C ASP A 18 12.10 -15.60 9.17
N VAL A 19 11.46 -15.22 8.05
CA VAL A 19 10.51 -14.10 8.03
C VAL A 19 9.32 -14.39 8.94
N PHE A 20 8.75 -15.59 8.90
CA PHE A 20 7.64 -15.95 9.79
C PHE A 20 8.06 -15.94 11.26
N ASN A 21 9.20 -16.55 11.57
CA ASN A 21 9.76 -16.54 12.93
C ASN A 21 10.02 -15.11 13.43
N ALA A 22 10.44 -14.20 12.54
CA ALA A 22 10.61 -12.79 12.88
C ALA A 22 9.28 -12.05 13.07
N THR A 23 8.17 -12.54 12.53
CA THR A 23 6.86 -11.89 12.68
C THR A 23 5.91 -12.60 13.65
N ASP A 24 6.32 -13.75 14.20
CA ASP A 24 5.52 -14.55 15.12
C ASP A 24 5.05 -13.74 16.32
N GLY A 25 3.75 -13.78 16.60
CA GLY A 25 3.09 -13.04 17.69
C GLY A 25 2.84 -11.55 17.38
N ILE A 26 3.54 -10.97 16.40
CA ILE A 26 3.43 -9.54 16.09
C ILE A 26 2.06 -9.21 15.52
N TRP A 27 1.53 -10.07 14.65
CA TRP A 27 0.24 -9.83 14.00
C TRP A 27 -0.90 -9.87 15.02
N SER A 28 -0.85 -10.80 15.98
CA SER A 28 -1.80 -10.88 17.10
C SER A 28 -1.71 -9.65 18.00
N ALA A 29 -0.50 -9.23 18.39
CA ALA A 29 -0.30 -8.05 19.24
C ALA A 29 -0.84 -6.78 18.58
N ILE A 30 -0.52 -6.56 17.30
CA ILE A 30 -1.04 -5.43 16.53
C ILE A 30 -2.57 -5.51 16.45
N TYR A 31 -3.12 -6.68 16.12
CA TYR A 31 -4.57 -6.88 16.03
C TYR A 31 -5.28 -6.51 17.33
N GLU A 32 -4.78 -6.92 18.48
CA GLU A 32 -5.39 -6.61 19.78
C GLU A 32 -5.35 -5.11 20.09
N ARG A 33 -4.23 -4.44 19.80
CA ARG A 33 -4.06 -2.99 20.00
C ARG A 33 -4.90 -2.14 19.04
N MET A 34 -5.13 -2.62 17.82
CA MET A 34 -5.90 -1.88 16.81
C MET A 34 -7.35 -1.64 17.25
N ASN A 35 -7.79 -0.39 17.11
CA ASN A 35 -9.20 -0.05 17.13
C ASN A 35 -9.90 -0.53 15.84
N PRO A 36 -11.22 -0.79 15.85
CA PRO A 36 -11.96 -1.23 14.67
C PRO A 36 -11.89 -0.28 13.46
N THR A 37 -11.65 1.00 13.71
CA THR A 37 -11.52 2.04 12.69
C THR A 37 -10.12 2.10 12.07
N GLU A 38 -9.11 1.52 12.71
CA GLU A 38 -7.73 1.64 12.27
C GLU A 38 -7.36 0.69 11.13
N THR A 39 -6.32 1.09 10.40
CA THR A 39 -5.76 0.37 9.27
C THR A 39 -4.35 -0.12 9.59
N LEU A 40 -3.97 -1.24 8.99
CA LEU A 40 -2.62 -1.80 9.03
C LEU A 40 -2.09 -1.93 7.59
N TRP A 41 -0.91 -1.38 7.35
CA TRP A 41 -0.22 -1.41 6.08
C TRP A 41 1.09 -2.16 6.24
N VAL A 42 1.36 -3.13 5.37
CA VAL A 42 2.57 -3.96 5.46
C VAL A 42 3.31 -3.91 4.14
N VAL A 43 4.50 -3.31 4.12
CA VAL A 43 5.42 -3.40 2.98
C VAL A 43 6.04 -4.79 3.01
N ALA A 44 5.79 -5.58 1.97
CA ALA A 44 6.23 -6.97 1.88
C ALA A 44 6.87 -7.24 0.51
N PRO A 45 8.16 -6.88 0.32
CA PRO A 45 8.81 -7.06 -0.96
C PRO A 45 8.96 -8.55 -1.27
N ASN A 46 8.70 -8.92 -2.52
CA ASN A 46 9.00 -10.27 -3.00
C ASN A 46 10.51 -10.40 -3.20
N ALA A 47 11.08 -11.54 -2.83
CA ALA A 47 12.50 -11.81 -3.02
C ALA A 47 12.71 -12.84 -4.12
N TYR A 48 13.75 -12.67 -4.93
CA TYR A 48 14.22 -13.70 -5.86
C TYR A 48 15.63 -14.10 -5.46
N ARG A 49 15.83 -15.35 -5.03
CA ARG A 49 17.11 -15.84 -4.51
C ARG A 49 17.35 -17.25 -5.01
N ASP A 50 18.58 -17.51 -5.46
CA ASP A 50 19.02 -18.83 -5.95
C ASP A 50 18.07 -19.45 -7.00
N GLY A 51 17.55 -18.62 -7.91
CA GLY A 51 16.62 -19.06 -8.96
C GLY A 51 15.19 -19.33 -8.48
N CYS A 52 14.85 -18.97 -7.25
CA CYS A 52 13.54 -19.20 -6.63
C CYS A 52 12.87 -17.88 -6.25
N MET A 53 11.60 -17.73 -6.64
CA MET A 53 10.74 -16.63 -6.20
C MET A 53 10.16 -16.94 -4.82
N TRP A 54 10.33 -16.02 -3.88
CA TRP A 54 9.69 -16.03 -2.58
C TRP A 54 8.50 -15.05 -2.62
N PRO A 55 7.25 -15.54 -2.65
CA PRO A 55 6.06 -14.69 -2.66
C PRO A 55 5.75 -14.22 -1.23
N VAL A 56 6.65 -13.42 -0.66
CA VAL A 56 6.61 -12.99 0.75
C VAL A 56 5.26 -12.36 1.08
N ALA A 57 4.78 -11.46 0.24
CA ALA A 57 3.52 -10.75 0.47
C ALA A 57 2.34 -11.70 0.66
N MET A 58 2.18 -12.68 -0.24
CA MET A 58 1.08 -13.64 -0.15
C MET A 58 1.22 -14.50 1.11
N ALA A 59 2.42 -15.00 1.39
CA ALA A 59 2.61 -15.92 2.51
C ALA A 59 2.51 -15.22 3.88
N VAL A 60 3.04 -14.00 4.01
CA VAL A 60 2.83 -13.15 5.18
C VAL A 60 1.34 -12.83 5.33
N SER A 61 0.63 -12.59 4.22
CA SER A 61 -0.80 -12.29 4.31
C SER A 61 -1.62 -13.45 4.85
N ASP A 62 -1.31 -14.67 4.46
CA ASP A 62 -1.96 -15.86 5.00
C ASP A 62 -1.57 -16.07 6.46
N TYR A 63 -0.26 -15.98 6.77
CA TYR A 63 0.24 -16.14 8.14
C TYR A 63 -0.38 -15.14 9.12
N ALA A 64 -0.40 -13.84 8.78
CA ALA A 64 -1.01 -12.81 9.62
C ALA A 64 -2.52 -13.04 9.85
N ARG A 65 -3.23 -13.59 8.86
CA ARG A 65 -4.67 -13.91 8.96
C ARG A 65 -4.96 -15.21 9.69
N GLU A 66 -4.01 -16.14 9.71
CA GLU A 66 -4.11 -17.38 10.48
C GLU A 66 -3.79 -17.13 11.95
N GLU A 67 -2.78 -16.31 12.22
CA GLU A 67 -2.35 -15.95 13.56
C GLU A 67 -3.36 -15.02 14.25
N SER A 68 -3.99 -14.11 13.50
CA SER A 68 -4.86 -13.05 14.04
C SER A 68 -6.22 -12.97 13.33
N GLY A 69 -7.11 -12.13 13.87
CA GLY A 69 -8.40 -11.81 13.22
C GLY A 69 -8.30 -10.79 12.08
N LEU A 70 -7.10 -10.45 11.61
CA LEU A 70 -6.89 -9.46 10.55
C LEU A 70 -7.58 -9.86 9.25
N ILE A 71 -8.01 -8.86 8.50
CA ILE A 71 -8.73 -9.02 7.25
C ILE A 71 -7.96 -8.31 6.15
N LEU A 72 -7.44 -9.07 5.17
CA LEU A 72 -6.86 -8.49 3.96
C LEU A 72 -7.96 -7.81 3.13
N LYS A 73 -7.81 -6.51 2.92
CA LYS A 73 -8.71 -5.68 2.11
C LYS A 73 -8.20 -5.47 0.71
N ASN A 74 -6.91 -5.27 0.56
CA ASN A 74 -6.29 -5.05 -0.73
C ASN A 74 -4.82 -5.48 -0.72
N THR A 75 -4.31 -5.78 -1.90
CA THR A 75 -2.88 -5.93 -2.17
C THR A 75 -2.54 -4.89 -3.22
N ILE A 76 -1.61 -4.01 -2.88
CA ILE A 76 -1.19 -2.91 -3.74
C ILE A 76 0.16 -3.24 -4.32
N THR A 77 0.18 -3.35 -5.64
CA THR A 77 1.39 -3.60 -6.41
C THR A 77 2.07 -2.28 -6.69
N VAL A 78 3.25 -2.09 -6.11
CA VAL A 78 4.09 -0.91 -6.31
C VAL A 78 5.13 -1.27 -7.36
N HIS A 79 5.10 -0.61 -8.51
CA HIS A 79 6.14 -0.79 -9.53
C HIS A 79 7.42 -0.09 -9.08
N ARG A 80 8.55 -0.80 -9.13
CA ARG A 80 9.79 -0.32 -8.52
C ARG A 80 10.93 -0.07 -9.49
N TRP A 81 10.96 -0.69 -10.67
CA TRP A 81 12.19 -0.77 -11.48
C TRP A 81 12.02 -0.33 -12.94
N GLU A 82 12.99 0.43 -13.46
CA GLU A 82 12.99 1.03 -14.81
C GLU A 82 13.58 0.13 -15.89
N ASP A 83 14.61 -0.68 -15.58
CA ASP A 83 15.39 -1.40 -16.61
C ASP A 83 15.85 -2.79 -16.12
N ARG A 84 15.68 -3.82 -16.95
CA ARG A 84 16.21 -5.17 -16.66
C ARG A 84 16.69 -5.93 -17.90
N ASP A 85 17.80 -6.64 -17.70
CA ASP A 85 18.20 -7.80 -18.48
C ASP A 85 17.40 -9.04 -18.03
N GLY A 86 16.34 -9.36 -18.76
CA GLY A 86 15.82 -10.72 -19.05
C GLY A 86 15.50 -11.79 -17.97
N ASP A 87 15.78 -11.64 -16.67
CA ASP A 87 15.85 -12.80 -15.75
C ASP A 87 14.64 -13.05 -14.81
N MET A 88 13.40 -12.70 -15.20
CA MET A 88 12.15 -12.98 -14.44
C MET A 88 12.12 -12.53 -12.96
N GLU A 89 13.08 -11.74 -12.50
CA GLU A 89 13.09 -11.19 -11.16
C GLU A 89 11.89 -10.22 -10.95
N SER A 90 11.44 -10.04 -9.70
CA SER A 90 10.23 -9.25 -9.39
C SER A 90 10.42 -7.78 -9.75
N ALA A 91 9.56 -7.21 -10.61
CA ALA A 91 9.56 -5.78 -10.99
C ALA A 91 8.66 -4.91 -10.08
N TYR A 92 8.09 -5.55 -9.06
CA TYR A 92 7.13 -4.95 -8.16
C TYR A 92 7.35 -5.43 -6.73
N ASP A 93 7.06 -4.54 -5.80
CA ASP A 93 6.85 -4.84 -4.39
C ASP A 93 5.35 -4.82 -4.11
N GLU A 94 4.92 -5.47 -3.03
CA GLU A 94 3.52 -5.45 -2.61
C GLU A 94 3.39 -4.74 -1.26
N ILE A 95 2.35 -3.92 -1.14
CA ILE A 95 1.88 -3.39 0.13
C ILE A 95 0.55 -4.05 0.45
N LEU A 96 0.51 -4.78 1.56
CA LEU A 96 -0.70 -5.42 2.05
C LEU A 96 -1.50 -4.42 2.88
N PHE A 97 -2.80 -4.34 2.62
CA PHE A 97 -3.72 -3.51 3.39
C PHE A 97 -4.65 -4.39 4.21
N PHE A 98 -4.48 -4.37 5.53
CA PHE A 98 -5.31 -5.07 6.49
C PHE A 98 -6.19 -4.12 7.30
N VAL A 99 -7.33 -4.66 7.75
CA VAL A 99 -8.23 -3.99 8.69
C VAL A 99 -8.72 -4.98 9.74
N LYS A 100 -9.18 -4.44 10.87
CA LYS A 100 -9.86 -5.21 11.91
C LYS A 100 -11.36 -5.38 11.61
N ASP A 101 -12.02 -4.34 11.12
CA ASP A 101 -13.45 -4.36 10.76
C ASP A 101 -13.68 -3.89 9.32
N LYS A 102 -14.29 -4.73 8.49
CA LYS A 102 -14.61 -4.41 7.09
C LYS A 102 -15.59 -3.25 6.91
N ARG A 103 -16.33 -2.86 7.96
CA ARG A 103 -17.44 -1.90 7.89
C ARG A 103 -17.08 -0.50 8.39
N ASN A 104 -16.12 -0.40 9.30
CA ASN A 104 -15.89 0.82 10.07
C ASN A 104 -14.45 1.37 9.94
N TYR A 105 -13.58 0.72 9.17
CA TYR A 105 -12.22 1.20 8.94
C TYR A 105 -12.23 2.57 8.23
N GLN A 106 -11.30 3.44 8.62
CA GLN A 106 -11.06 4.72 7.95
C GLN A 106 -10.35 4.50 6.61
N PHE A 107 -10.74 5.27 5.60
CA PHE A 107 -10.15 5.20 4.26
C PHE A 107 -10.40 6.49 3.47
N HIS A 108 -9.46 7.43 3.55
CA HIS A 108 -9.56 8.78 2.96
C HIS A 108 -9.17 8.79 1.48
N LYS A 109 -9.93 8.05 0.67
CA LYS A 109 -9.59 7.81 -0.75
C LYS A 109 -9.37 9.09 -1.57
N ASP A 110 -10.09 10.15 -1.22
CA ASP A 110 -10.04 11.40 -1.97
C ASP A 110 -8.67 12.10 -1.83
N ASP A 111 -7.93 11.86 -0.75
CA ASP A 111 -6.63 12.49 -0.46
C ASP A 111 -5.48 11.92 -1.30
N ILE A 112 -5.71 10.80 -1.99
CA ILE A 112 -4.71 10.13 -2.84
C ILE A 112 -5.14 10.03 -4.30
N ARG A 113 -6.17 10.78 -4.70
CA ARG A 113 -6.62 10.81 -6.10
C ARG A 113 -5.51 11.30 -7.01
N VAL A 114 -5.49 10.75 -8.22
CA VAL A 114 -4.53 11.12 -9.27
C VAL A 114 -5.26 11.73 -10.45
N ALA A 115 -4.56 12.46 -11.31
CA ALA A 115 -5.17 13.12 -12.46
C ALA A 115 -5.93 12.14 -13.39
N HIS A 116 -7.00 12.62 -14.02
CA HIS A 116 -7.73 11.85 -15.00
C HIS A 116 -6.90 11.68 -16.28
N VAL A 117 -6.71 10.43 -16.67
CA VAL A 117 -5.87 10.05 -17.81
C VAL A 117 -6.48 10.38 -19.18
N TYR A 118 -7.81 10.42 -19.29
CA TYR A 118 -8.51 10.59 -20.58
C TYR A 118 -9.42 11.81 -20.61
N GLU A 119 -9.33 12.71 -19.63
CA GLU A 119 -10.21 13.88 -19.58
C GLU A 119 -9.95 14.81 -20.76
N GLY A 120 -10.83 14.73 -21.77
CA GLY A 120 -10.74 15.50 -23.01
C GLY A 120 -10.27 14.74 -24.25
N ASN A 121 -9.61 13.58 -24.08
CA ASN A 121 -9.08 12.72 -25.16
C ASN A 121 -9.64 11.29 -25.11
N GLU A 122 -10.97 11.17 -24.97
CA GLU A 122 -11.61 9.87 -24.89
C GLU A 122 -11.82 9.21 -26.27
N TRP A 123 -11.84 7.87 -26.30
CA TRP A 123 -12.28 7.08 -27.45
C TRP A 123 -13.73 7.46 -27.83
N GLY A 124 -13.89 8.27 -28.90
CA GLY A 124 -15.18 8.79 -29.36
C GLY A 124 -15.42 10.29 -29.15
N GLY A 125 -14.42 11.07 -28.75
CA GLY A 125 -14.48 12.55 -28.64
C GLY A 125 -14.78 13.05 -27.22
N LYS A 126 -14.95 14.38 -27.06
CA LYS A 126 -15.26 15.01 -25.76
C LYS A 126 -16.63 14.58 -25.25
N ARG A 127 -16.69 13.74 -24.21
CA ARG A 127 -17.94 13.44 -23.50
C ARG A 127 -17.86 13.99 -22.08
N GLU A 128 -18.51 15.12 -21.85
CA GLU A 128 -18.63 15.73 -20.52
C GLU A 128 -19.59 14.95 -19.60
N GLU A 129 -20.50 14.16 -20.19
CA GLU A 129 -21.53 13.40 -19.48
C GLU A 129 -21.41 11.90 -19.80
N GLY A 130 -21.41 11.06 -18.75
CA GLY A 130 -21.50 9.61 -18.87
C GLY A 130 -22.89 9.12 -18.46
N ASN A 131 -23.42 8.13 -19.16
CA ASN A 131 -24.51 7.31 -18.60
C ASN A 131 -23.86 6.34 -17.61
N SER A 132 -24.28 6.40 -16.35
CA SER A 132 -23.95 5.35 -15.38
C SER A 132 -24.51 4.03 -15.89
N ALA A 133 -23.70 2.98 -15.96
CA ALA A 133 -24.16 1.63 -16.28
C ALA A 133 -25.13 1.06 -15.22
N TYR A 134 -25.29 1.76 -14.09
CA TYR A 134 -26.04 1.30 -12.92
C TYR A 134 -27.16 2.25 -12.47
N HIS A 135 -27.29 3.45 -13.05
CA HIS A 135 -28.34 4.42 -12.69
C HIS A 135 -28.73 5.32 -13.86
N ASP A 136 -30.04 5.56 -14.05
CA ASP A 136 -30.64 6.51 -15.02
C ASP A 136 -30.37 8.00 -14.67
N THR A 137 -29.29 8.30 -13.95
CA THR A 137 -28.95 9.65 -13.52
C THR A 137 -27.70 10.11 -14.27
N LYS A 138 -27.74 11.31 -14.86
CA LYS A 138 -26.55 11.96 -15.39
C LYS A 138 -25.59 12.25 -14.23
N VAL A 139 -24.44 11.60 -14.24
CA VAL A 139 -23.37 11.85 -13.26
C VAL A 139 -22.23 12.54 -14.01
N ARG A 140 -21.57 13.50 -13.36
CA ARG A 140 -20.30 14.03 -13.87
C ARG A 140 -19.34 12.85 -14.04
N ARG A 141 -18.79 12.69 -15.24
CA ARG A 141 -17.93 11.55 -15.57
C ARG A 141 -16.59 11.61 -14.83
N TYR A 142 -16.12 12.83 -14.58
CA TYR A 142 -14.85 13.11 -13.91
C TYR A 142 -15.13 13.77 -12.57
N ASN A 143 -14.53 13.21 -11.51
CA ASN A 143 -14.47 13.90 -10.22
C ASN A 143 -13.42 15.03 -10.36
N PRO A 144 -13.74 16.30 -10.04
CA PRO A 144 -12.76 17.39 -10.10
C PRO A 144 -11.47 17.12 -9.32
N ASP A 145 -11.52 16.27 -8.29
CA ASP A 145 -10.38 15.93 -7.44
C ASP A 145 -9.51 14.79 -8.01
N GLY A 146 -9.89 14.22 -9.17
CA GLY A 146 -9.12 13.17 -9.87
C GLY A 146 -9.75 11.76 -9.85
N LYS A 147 -9.08 10.78 -10.46
CA LYS A 147 -9.46 9.36 -10.47
C LYS A 147 -8.92 8.62 -9.25
N ASP A 148 -9.53 7.46 -8.99
CA ASP A 148 -9.00 6.47 -8.06
C ASP A 148 -7.62 5.98 -8.57
N PRO A 149 -6.57 6.00 -7.75
CA PRO A 149 -5.26 5.48 -8.14
C PRO A 149 -5.28 3.96 -8.35
N GLY A 150 -6.32 3.25 -7.92
CA GLY A 150 -6.40 1.81 -7.99
C GLY A 150 -5.40 1.14 -7.04
N ASN A 151 -5.09 -0.13 -7.32
CA ASN A 151 -4.18 -0.95 -6.52
C ASN A 151 -2.86 -1.26 -7.25
N VAL A 152 -2.56 -0.57 -8.35
CA VAL A 152 -1.27 -0.64 -9.04
C VAL A 152 -0.71 0.77 -9.07
N TRP A 153 0.40 0.99 -8.38
CA TRP A 153 1.02 2.31 -8.25
C TRP A 153 2.33 2.36 -9.03
N LEU A 154 2.35 3.30 -9.95
CA LEU A 154 3.45 3.63 -10.86
C LEU A 154 3.32 5.13 -11.17
N ASP A 155 4.40 5.73 -11.66
CA ASP A 155 4.38 7.07 -12.21
C ASP A 155 4.17 7.02 -13.73
N GLU A 156 3.36 7.92 -14.27
CA GLU A 156 3.06 8.00 -15.70
C GLU A 156 3.50 9.37 -16.21
N ASP A 157 4.60 9.43 -16.98
CA ASP A 157 4.91 10.64 -17.74
C ASP A 157 4.02 10.69 -18.99
N ARG A 158 3.34 11.82 -19.14
CA ARG A 158 2.43 12.13 -20.26
C ARG A 158 2.67 13.54 -20.79
N THR A 159 3.82 14.11 -20.46
CA THR A 159 4.17 15.51 -20.75
C THR A 159 4.97 15.66 -22.04
N GLN A 160 5.40 14.56 -22.65
CA GLN A 160 6.23 14.57 -23.85
C GLN A 160 5.39 14.71 -25.13
N THR A 161 4.12 14.27 -25.10
CA THR A 161 3.21 14.41 -26.23
C THR A 161 1.88 15.12 -25.88
N ASP A 162 1.42 15.97 -26.81
CA ASP A 162 0.19 16.77 -26.63
C ASP A 162 -1.11 15.92 -26.69
N ASN A 163 -1.02 14.60 -26.88
CA ASN A 163 -2.16 13.70 -27.02
C ASN A 163 -2.58 13.02 -25.71
N GLN A 164 -1.93 13.33 -24.58
CA GLN A 164 -2.17 12.73 -23.25
C GLN A 164 -1.98 11.20 -23.22
N GLU A 165 -1.30 10.59 -24.20
CA GLU A 165 -0.91 9.19 -24.12
C GLU A 165 0.13 8.97 -23.02
N VAL A 166 0.35 7.72 -22.60
CA VAL A 166 1.49 7.41 -21.74
C VAL A 166 2.72 7.51 -22.61
N ASP A 167 3.56 8.49 -22.34
CA ASP A 167 4.86 8.61 -22.99
C ASP A 167 5.80 7.59 -22.36
N GLU A 168 5.89 7.61 -21.03
CA GLU A 168 6.76 6.73 -20.25
C GLU A 168 6.09 6.30 -18.94
N VAL A 169 6.47 5.13 -18.44
CA VAL A 169 6.08 4.64 -17.12
C VAL A 169 7.33 4.52 -16.28
N GLU A 170 7.32 5.18 -15.13
CA GLU A 170 8.41 5.13 -14.18
C GLU A 170 7.94 4.47 -12.86
N PRO A 171 8.87 3.90 -12.08
CA PRO A 171 8.60 3.49 -10.72
C PRO A 171 8.14 4.64 -9.84
N ILE A 172 7.11 4.37 -9.04
CA ILE A 172 6.79 5.30 -7.98
C ILE A 172 7.83 5.15 -6.84
N PRO A 173 8.38 6.25 -6.32
CA PRO A 173 9.24 6.17 -5.15
C PRO A 173 8.49 5.56 -3.96
N LEU A 174 9.17 4.72 -3.17
CA LEU A 174 8.56 4.09 -2.00
C LEU A 174 8.04 5.12 -1.00
N HIS A 175 8.75 6.24 -0.82
CA HIS A 175 8.29 7.32 0.06
C HIS A 175 6.91 7.85 -0.34
N GLU A 176 6.61 7.98 -1.64
CA GLU A 176 5.32 8.44 -2.13
C GLU A 176 4.25 7.35 -1.96
N ALA A 177 4.59 6.08 -2.18
CA ALA A 177 3.68 4.98 -1.86
C ALA A 177 3.31 4.97 -0.35
N LEU A 178 4.29 5.14 0.53
CA LEU A 178 4.05 5.18 1.98
C LEU A 178 3.30 6.46 2.39
N ARG A 179 3.57 7.60 1.74
CA ARG A 179 2.78 8.84 1.91
C ARG A 179 1.31 8.61 1.60
N ARG A 180 0.99 7.92 0.51
CA ARG A 180 -0.40 7.55 0.17
C ARG A 180 -1.02 6.65 1.23
N CYS A 181 -0.27 5.70 1.78
CA CYS A 181 -0.77 4.87 2.90
C CYS A 181 -1.12 5.72 4.13
N VAL A 182 -0.25 6.68 4.50
CA VAL A 182 -0.48 7.60 5.63
C VAL A 182 -1.74 8.44 5.41
N LEU A 183 -1.84 9.09 4.25
CA LEU A 183 -2.99 9.92 3.90
C LEU A 183 -4.31 9.15 3.90
N VAL A 184 -4.34 7.99 3.26
CA VAL A 184 -5.58 7.21 3.15
C VAL A 184 -5.93 6.52 4.47
N GLY A 185 -4.94 6.22 5.31
CA GLY A 185 -5.07 5.35 6.48
C GLY A 185 -5.21 6.06 7.82
N SER A 186 -5.05 7.39 7.87
CA SER A 186 -5.08 8.20 9.10
C SER A 186 -5.50 9.64 8.87
N ASP A 187 -6.11 10.25 9.87
CA ASP A 187 -6.41 11.69 9.92
C ASP A 187 -5.19 12.53 10.37
N GLU A 188 -5.24 13.84 10.13
CA GLU A 188 -4.25 14.81 10.66
C GLU A 188 -4.17 14.73 12.19
N GLY A 189 -2.96 14.75 12.74
CA GLY A 189 -2.71 14.66 14.18
C GLY A 189 -2.89 13.26 14.78
N GLU A 190 -3.36 12.26 14.02
CA GLU A 190 -3.41 10.88 14.51
C GLU A 190 -2.01 10.27 14.64
N THR A 191 -1.92 9.21 15.47
CA THR A 191 -0.70 8.44 15.64
C THR A 191 -0.57 7.35 14.58
N VAL A 192 0.59 7.34 13.91
CA VAL A 192 1.04 6.28 13.02
C VAL A 192 2.07 5.44 13.78
N CYS A 193 1.65 4.25 14.19
CA CYS A 193 2.49 3.27 14.86
C CYS A 193 3.31 2.52 13.82
N THR A 194 4.63 2.62 13.89
CA THR A 194 5.56 2.09 12.89
C THR A 194 6.38 0.94 13.46
N LEU A 195 6.66 -0.08 12.65
CA LEU A 195 7.55 -1.18 13.02
C LEU A 195 8.51 -1.47 11.87
N TRP A 196 9.81 -1.42 12.16
CA TRP A 196 10.91 -1.62 11.20
C TRP A 196 10.91 -0.66 9.99
N ALA A 197 10.12 0.41 10.04
CA ALA A 197 10.06 1.44 9.03
C ALA A 197 10.94 2.62 9.44
N ASP A 198 12.27 2.45 9.35
CA ASP A 198 13.24 3.41 9.89
C ASP A 198 13.29 4.74 9.10
N ASP A 199 12.88 4.74 7.84
CA ASP A 199 12.99 5.90 6.92
C ASP A 199 11.63 6.59 6.63
N ILE A 200 10.65 6.47 7.54
CA ILE A 200 9.28 6.99 7.32
C ILE A 200 8.93 8.27 8.09
N ASP A 201 9.75 8.66 9.05
CA ASP A 201 9.50 9.78 9.97
C ASP A 201 9.16 11.08 9.24
N ASP A 202 9.94 11.44 8.21
CA ASP A 202 9.74 12.66 7.42
C ASP A 202 8.41 12.64 6.65
N VAL A 203 7.95 11.46 6.20
CA VAL A 203 6.67 11.31 5.50
C VAL A 203 5.51 11.47 6.47
N VAL A 204 5.57 10.81 7.64
CA VAL A 204 4.51 10.89 8.64
C VAL A 204 4.39 12.31 9.20
N THR A 205 5.51 12.92 9.57
CA THR A 205 5.52 14.27 10.14
C THR A 205 5.26 15.36 9.09
N GLY A 206 5.69 15.15 7.85
CA GLY A 206 5.41 16.04 6.72
C GLY A 206 3.92 16.12 6.38
N GLU A 207 3.17 15.05 6.63
CA GLU A 207 1.72 15.02 6.56
C GLU A 207 1.04 15.36 7.89
N GLU A 208 1.73 15.99 8.86
CA GLU A 208 1.13 16.47 10.11
C GLU A 208 0.53 15.34 10.99
N ARG A 209 1.08 14.12 10.92
CA ARG A 209 0.77 13.00 11.83
C ARG A 209 1.85 12.84 12.91
N VAL A 210 1.49 12.15 13.99
CA VAL A 210 2.43 11.81 15.08
C VAL A 210 2.99 10.41 14.83
N ILE A 211 4.31 10.25 14.94
CA ILE A 211 4.93 8.93 14.82
C ILE A 211 5.13 8.29 16.21
N GLU A 212 4.83 7.00 16.30
CA GLU A 212 5.19 6.14 17.43
C GLU A 212 5.93 4.91 16.89
N GLN A 213 7.18 4.72 17.30
CA GLN A 213 7.94 3.53 16.92
C GLN A 213 7.63 2.39 17.90
N LEU A 214 7.22 1.25 17.35
CA LEU A 214 6.95 0.03 18.09
C LEU A 214 8.23 -0.82 18.21
N ASP A 215 8.33 -1.54 19.32
CA ASP A 215 9.40 -2.51 19.55
C ASP A 215 8.88 -3.94 19.32
N ALA A 216 9.56 -4.68 18.45
CA ALA A 216 9.17 -6.05 18.11
C ALA A 216 9.25 -7.00 19.32
N THR A 217 10.20 -6.80 20.23
CA THR A 217 10.37 -7.65 21.41
C THR A 217 9.20 -7.45 22.37
N ALA A 218 8.85 -6.19 22.65
CA ALA A 218 7.73 -5.83 23.49
C ALA A 218 6.40 -6.37 22.93
N LEU A 219 6.17 -6.24 21.62
CA LEU A 219 4.97 -6.80 20.97
C LEU A 219 4.84 -8.32 21.15
N ARG A 220 5.96 -9.05 21.04
CA ARG A 220 5.96 -10.51 21.22
C ARG A 220 5.71 -10.93 22.66
N GLU A 221 6.19 -10.16 23.63
CA GLU A 221 5.97 -10.46 25.05
C GLU A 221 4.49 -10.35 25.44
N GLU A 222 3.74 -9.42 24.84
CA GLU A 222 2.31 -9.20 25.12
C GLU A 222 1.39 -10.37 24.79
N VAL A 223 1.79 -11.23 23.84
CA VAL A 223 0.99 -12.39 23.41
C VAL A 223 1.33 -13.64 24.22
N ASN A 224 2.47 -13.63 24.93
CA ASN A 224 2.95 -14.75 25.73
C ASN A 224 2.52 -14.69 27.22
N GLU A 225 1.80 -13.63 27.63
CA GLU A 225 1.19 -13.46 28.97
C GLU A 225 -0.28 -13.89 29.01
#